data_AF-A0A1G2QTP9-F1
#
_entry.id   AF-A0A1G2QTP9-F1
#
_cell.length_a   1.000
_cell.length_b   1.000
_cell.length_c   1.000
_cell.angle_alpha   90.00
_cell.angle_beta   90.00
_cell.angle_gamma   90.00
#
_symmetry.space_group_name_H-M   'P 1'
#
loop_
_entity.id
_entity.type
_entity.pdbx_description
1 polymer ?
#
loop_
_entity_poly.entity_id
_entity_poly.type
_entity_poly.pdbx_seq_one_letter_code
_entity_poly.pdbx_strand_id
1 'polypeptide(L)'
;MNIMKRAIIVHCWGGNPEYCWYPQTKKELEEQGFEVMVPAMPDTEHPKQSAWVPVLREVVGTPTEETYLIGHSCSSKSWRHSQKRAWRRAYRQRKHEPFLRPFR
;
A
#
# COMPACT_ATOMS: atom_id res chain seq x y z
N MET A 1 -6.17 -21.82 -11.55
CA MET A 1 -5.45 -20.64 -12.07
C MET A 1 -4.49 -20.18 -10.99
N ASN A 2 -3.20 -20.02 -11.29
CA ASN A 2 -2.23 -19.51 -10.31
C ASN A 2 -2.49 -18.01 -10.17
N ILE A 3 -3.13 -17.58 -9.09
CA ILE A 3 -3.38 -16.16 -8.87
C ILE A 3 -2.04 -15.53 -8.46
N MET A 4 -1.53 -14.59 -9.26
CA MET A 4 -0.29 -13.88 -8.93
C MET A 4 -0.54 -13.00 -7.72
N LYS A 5 0.30 -13.17 -6.69
CA LYS A 5 0.22 -12.38 -5.46
C LYS A 5 0.95 -11.06 -5.66
N ARG A 6 0.36 -9.96 -5.23
CA ARG A 6 0.91 -8.62 -5.43
C ARG A 6 1.16 -7.97 -4.07
N ALA A 7 2.36 -7.44 -3.84
CA ALA A 7 2.68 -6.72 -2.62
C ALA A 7 3.13 -5.29 -2.94
N ILE A 8 2.55 -4.30 -2.26
CA ILE A 8 2.89 -2.89 -2.48
C ILE A 8 3.41 -2.34 -1.15
N ILE A 9 4.70 -1.99 -1.13
CA ILE A 9 5.39 -1.44 0.04
C ILE A 9 5.38 0.08 -0.06
N VAL A 10 4.71 0.74 0.89
CA VAL A 10 4.66 2.21 0.97
C VAL A 10 5.66 2.67 2.01
N HIS A 11 6.67 3.42 1.58
CA HIS A 11 7.71 3.93 2.46
C HIS A 11 7.20 4.99 3.45
N CYS A 12 7.96 5.23 4.51
CA CYS A 12 7.67 6.23 5.52
C CYS A 12 7.94 7.67 5.03
N TRP A 13 7.50 8.67 5.81
CA TRP A 13 7.90 10.09 5.66
C TRP A 13 9.42 10.18 5.52
N GLY A 14 9.89 10.95 4.52
CA GLY A 14 11.31 11.20 4.26
C GLY A 14 12.05 9.96 3.75
N GLY A 15 11.37 8.82 3.67
CA GLY A 15 11.88 7.60 3.07
C GLY A 15 11.82 7.68 1.55
N ASN A 16 12.52 6.73 0.94
CA ASN A 16 12.51 6.49 -0.50
C ASN A 16 12.44 4.96 -0.74
N PRO A 17 12.21 4.49 -1.99
CA PRO A 17 12.10 3.07 -2.29
C PRO A 17 13.33 2.22 -1.94
N GLU A 18 14.51 2.82 -1.86
CA GLU A 18 15.77 2.14 -1.55
C GLU A 18 16.09 2.14 -0.05
N TYR A 19 15.24 2.76 0.77
CA TYR A 19 15.51 2.95 2.17
C TYR A 19 15.26 1.68 3.01
N CYS A 20 16.10 1.49 4.03
CA CYS A 20 15.90 0.49 5.09
C CYS A 20 15.73 -0.94 4.53
N TRP A 21 14.65 -1.63 4.90
CA TRP A 21 14.40 -3.03 4.55
C TRP A 21 13.65 -3.23 3.23
N TYR A 22 13.18 -2.17 2.56
CA TYR A 22 12.30 -2.34 1.38
C TYR A 22 12.96 -3.08 0.21
N PRO A 23 14.22 -2.80 -0.18
CA PRO A 23 14.87 -3.51 -1.29
C PRO A 23 15.05 -5.00 -1.00
N GLN A 24 15.42 -5.32 0.24
CA GLN A 24 15.63 -6.71 0.64
C GLN A 24 14.30 -7.47 0.70
N THR A 25 13.28 -6.91 1.33
CA THR A 25 11.94 -7.53 1.38
C THR A 25 11.31 -7.64 -0.01
N LYS A 26 11.56 -6.67 -0.90
CA LYS A 26 11.16 -6.76 -2.30
C LYS A 26 11.75 -8.01 -2.94
N LYS A 27 13.07 -8.19 -2.85
CA LYS A 27 13.77 -9.34 -3.41
C LYS A 27 13.25 -10.67 -2.84
N GLU A 28 13.12 -10.77 -1.52
CA GLU A 28 12.67 -12.00 -0.84
C GLU A 28 11.23 -12.38 -1.23
N LEU A 29 10.34 -11.41 -1.41
CA LEU A 29 8.96 -11.64 -1.83
C LEU A 29 8.88 -11.98 -3.33
N GLU A 30 9.70 -11.34 -4.17
CA GLU A 30 9.82 -11.69 -5.60
C GLU A 30 10.31 -13.13 -5.79
N GLU A 31 11.28 -13.59 -4.98
CA GLU A 31 11.74 -14.98 -4.96
C GLU A 31 10.63 -15.98 -4.55
N GLN A 32 9.64 -15.53 -3.78
CA GLN A 32 8.45 -16.31 -3.41
C GLN A 32 7.32 -16.24 -4.45
N GLY A 33 7.54 -15.58 -5.60
CA GLY A 33 6.57 -15.46 -6.67
C GLY A 33 5.55 -14.33 -6.48
N PHE A 34 5.85 -13.34 -5.64
CA PHE A 34 5.05 -12.11 -5.55
C PHE A 34 5.52 -11.08 -6.59
N GLU A 35 4.57 -10.35 -7.16
CA GLU A 35 4.85 -9.10 -7.85
C GLU A 35 4.95 -7.98 -6.80
N VAL A 36 6.14 -7.41 -6.60
CA VAL A 36 6.37 -6.44 -5.52
C VAL A 36 6.68 -5.05 -6.06
N MET A 37 5.97 -4.04 -5.57
CA MET A 37 6.17 -2.64 -5.94
C MET A 37 6.51 -1.79 -4.72
N VAL A 38 7.49 -0.91 -4.89
CA VAL A 38 7.85 0.11 -3.89
C VAL A 38 7.81 1.47 -4.57
N PRO A 39 6.64 2.12 -4.68
CA PRO A 39 6.51 3.40 -5.38
C PRO A 39 7.26 4.52 -4.64
N ALA A 40 7.95 5.37 -5.40
CA ALA A 40 8.45 6.63 -4.89
C ALA A 40 7.27 7.60 -4.70
N MET A 41 7.02 8.00 -3.46
CA MET A 41 5.94 8.93 -3.15
C MET A 41 6.40 10.39 -3.33
N PRO A 42 5.54 11.30 -3.81
CA PRO A 42 5.89 12.69 -4.02
C PRO A 42 6.01 13.44 -2.68
N ASP A 43 6.88 14.45 -2.62
CA ASP A 43 6.99 15.37 -1.46
C ASP A 43 7.12 14.62 -0.12
N THR A 44 8.17 13.79 -0.01
CA THR A 44 8.37 12.87 1.12
C THR A 44 8.67 13.59 2.42
N GLU A 45 9.25 14.79 2.36
CA GLU A 45 9.54 15.67 3.50
C GLU A 45 8.30 16.38 4.05
N HIS A 46 7.24 16.55 3.25
CA HIS A 46 5.97 17.14 3.68
C HIS A 46 4.78 16.33 3.13
N PRO A 47 4.58 15.08 3.57
CA PRO A 47 3.66 14.16 2.94
C PRO A 47 2.20 14.62 3.06
N LYS A 48 1.62 15.02 1.93
CA LYS A 48 0.21 15.42 1.82
C LYS A 48 -0.65 14.26 1.34
N GLN A 49 -1.72 13.98 2.07
CA GLN A 49 -2.69 12.94 1.67
C GLN A 49 -3.27 13.19 0.29
N SER A 50 -3.51 14.45 -0.08
CA SER A 50 -4.02 14.84 -1.40
C SER A 50 -3.06 14.49 -2.54
N ALA A 51 -1.75 14.42 -2.28
CA ALA A 51 -0.75 14.01 -3.27
C ALA A 51 -0.50 12.50 -3.25
N TRP A 52 -0.48 11.89 -2.06
CA TRP A 52 -0.12 10.48 -1.90
C TRP A 52 -1.26 9.52 -2.26
N VAL A 53 -2.51 9.87 -1.92
CA VAL A 53 -3.66 8.98 -2.18
C VAL A 53 -3.89 8.74 -3.67
N PRO A 54 -3.82 9.75 -4.56
CA PRO A 54 -3.92 9.52 -6.00
C PRO A 54 -2.84 8.57 -6.54
N VAL A 55 -1.57 8.79 -6.17
CA VAL A 55 -0.45 7.93 -6.58
C VAL A 55 -0.67 6.49 -6.10
N LEU A 56 -1.07 6.30 -4.84
CA LEU A 56 -1.36 4.96 -4.34
C LEU A 56 -2.54 4.30 -5.06
N ARG A 57 -3.57 5.05 -5.45
CA ARG A 57 -4.70 4.51 -6.23
C ARG A 57 -4.27 4.08 -7.62
N GLU A 58 -3.38 4.84 -8.24
CA GLU A 58 -2.83 4.52 -9.55
C GLU A 58 -1.94 3.27 -9.49
N VAL A 59 -1.01 3.20 -8.51
CA VAL A 59 -0.10 2.06 -8.32
C VAL A 59 -0.86 0.78 -7.96
N VAL A 60 -1.85 0.87 -7.07
CA VAL A 60 -2.68 -0.29 -6.70
C VAL A 60 -3.54 -0.74 -7.88
N GLY A 61 -4.05 0.22 -8.67
CA GLY A 61 -4.98 -0.05 -9.76
C GLY A 61 -6.24 -0.74 -9.25
N THR A 62 -6.53 -1.93 -9.79
CA THR A 62 -7.62 -2.79 -9.33
C THR A 62 -7.07 -3.84 -8.36
N PRO A 63 -7.29 -3.69 -7.04
CA PRO A 63 -6.84 -4.68 -6.06
C PRO A 63 -7.67 -5.96 -6.18
N THR A 64 -6.98 -7.10 -6.07
CA THR A 64 -7.57 -8.44 -5.94
C THR A 64 -7.46 -8.93 -4.49
N GLU A 65 -8.01 -10.11 -4.20
CA GLU A 65 -7.86 -10.75 -2.87
C GLU A 65 -6.40 -11.09 -2.52
N GLU A 66 -5.54 -11.20 -3.54
CA GLU A 66 -4.10 -11.47 -3.41
C GLU A 66 -3.25 -10.18 -3.48
N THR A 67 -3.88 -9.01 -3.29
CA THR A 67 -3.17 -7.71 -3.26
C THR A 67 -2.94 -7.27 -1.81
N TYR A 68 -1.67 -7.19 -1.42
CA TYR A 68 -1.19 -6.85 -0.08
C TYR A 68 -0.59 -5.44 -0.07
N LEU A 69 -0.96 -4.62 0.91
CA LEU A 69 -0.39 -3.29 1.14
C LEU A 69 0.41 -3.30 2.44
N ILE A 70 1.71 -3.02 2.34
CA ILE A 70 2.65 -3.02 3.45
C ILE A 70 3.07 -1.56 3.70
N GLY A 71 2.55 -0.96 4.78
CA GLY A 71 2.92 0.41 5.14
C GLY A 71 4.02 0.45 6.19
N HIS A 72 5.16 1.08 5.89
CA HIS A 72 6.17 1.37 6.91
C HIS A 72 5.74 2.61 7.72
N SER A 73 5.42 2.38 9.00
CA SER A 73 4.87 3.41 9.88
C SER A 73 5.92 4.48 10.17
N CYS A 74 5.74 5.70 9.65
CA CYS A 74 6.28 6.88 10.29
C CYS A 74 5.55 7.11 11.63
N SER A 75 6.30 7.40 12.68
CA SER A 75 5.98 7.39 14.12
C SER A 75 4.95 8.45 14.60
N SER A 76 4.12 9.00 13.72
CA SER A 76 3.06 9.96 14.07
C SER A 76 1.67 9.32 14.05
N LYS A 77 0.97 9.34 15.19
CA LYS A 77 -0.38 8.77 15.39
C LYS A 77 -1.41 9.28 14.36
N SER A 78 -1.21 10.50 13.85
CA SER A 78 -2.09 11.13 12.84
C SER A 78 -2.03 10.42 11.48
N TRP A 79 -0.85 9.94 11.08
CA TRP A 79 -0.66 9.27 9.80
C TRP A 79 -1.20 7.83 9.81
N ARG A 80 -1.08 7.14 10.95
CA ARG A 80 -1.66 5.80 11.16
C ARG A 80 -3.19 5.78 10.97
N HIS A 81 -3.87 6.84 11.41
CA HIS A 81 -5.31 7.01 11.19
C HIS A 81 -5.64 7.32 9.73
N SER A 82 -4.73 7.98 9.02
CA SER A 82 -4.93 8.43 7.64
C SER A 82 -4.75 7.30 6.63
N GLN A 83 -3.75 6.42 6.81
CA GLN A 83 -3.64 5.17 6.04
C GLN A 83 -4.90 4.30 6.20
N LYS A 84 -5.34 4.09 7.45
CA LYS A 84 -6.56 3.34 7.74
C LYS A 84 -7.80 3.98 7.11
N ARG A 85 -7.89 5.32 7.05
CA ARG A 85 -9.01 6.04 6.43
C ARG A 85 -8.97 5.95 4.91
N ALA A 86 -7.81 6.08 4.28
CA ALA A 86 -7.64 5.90 2.84
C ALA A 86 -8.03 4.49 2.40
N TRP A 87 -7.57 3.47 3.13
CA TRP A 87 -7.94 2.07 2.89
C TRP A 87 -9.44 1.84 3.09
N ARG A 88 -10.01 2.32 4.19
CA ARG A 88 -11.46 2.21 4.44
C ARG A 88 -12.28 2.94 3.39
N ARG A 89 -11.83 4.06 2.82
CA ARG A 89 -12.56 4.75 1.74
C ARG A 89 -12.46 3.99 0.43
N ALA A 90 -11.27 3.52 0.05
CA ALA A 90 -11.08 2.68 -1.13
C ALA A 90 -11.90 1.38 -1.04
N TYR A 91 -11.96 0.78 0.14
CA TYR A 91 -12.71 -0.46 0.41
C TYR A 91 -14.22 -0.23 0.57
N ARG A 92 -14.66 0.79 1.32
CA ARG A 92 -16.08 1.05 1.62
C ARG A 92 -16.85 1.61 0.43
N GLN A 93 -16.20 2.30 -0.52
CA GLN A 93 -16.83 2.69 -1.79
C GLN A 93 -17.27 1.49 -2.66
N ARG A 94 -16.90 0.25 -2.30
CA ARG A 94 -17.35 -0.97 -3.00
C ARG A 94 -18.19 -1.95 -2.15
N LYS A 95 -18.52 -1.62 -0.90
CA LYS A 95 -19.46 -2.43 -0.09
C LYS A 95 -20.93 -2.32 -0.51
N HIS A 96 -21.24 -1.52 -1.54
CA HIS A 96 -22.53 -1.58 -2.22
C HIS A 96 -22.61 -2.69 -3.29
N GLU A 97 -21.53 -3.47 -3.50
CA GLU A 97 -21.64 -4.80 -4.10
C GLU A 97 -21.69 -5.89 -3.00
N PRO A 98 -22.54 -6.93 -3.13
CA PRO A 98 -22.95 -7.75 -1.99
C PRO A 98 -21.89 -8.67 -1.38
N PHE A 99 -20.66 -8.72 -1.91
CA PHE A 99 -19.82 -9.91 -1.73
C PHE A 99 -18.66 -9.84 -0.73
N LEU A 100 -18.40 -8.72 -0.07
CA LEU A 100 -17.18 -8.60 0.76
C LEU A 100 -17.47 -8.16 2.20
N ARG A 101 -17.54 -9.13 3.12
CA ARG A 101 -17.40 -8.91 4.58
C ARG A 101 -15.94 -9.14 4.99
N PRO A 102 -15.31 -8.23 5.76
CA PRO A 102 -13.99 -8.50 6.32
C PRO A 102 -14.13 -9.50 7.47
N PHE A 103 -13.29 -10.53 7.46
CA PHE A 103 -13.11 -11.43 8.59
C PHE A 103 -12.50 -10.71 9.80
N ARG A 104 -12.87 -11.24 10.96
CA ARG A 104 -12.71 -10.74 12.32
C ARG A 104 -11.27 -10.86 12.82
#